data_AF-A0A940VZ62-F1
#
_entry.id   AF-A0A940VZ62-F1
#
_cell.length_a   1.000
_cell.length_b   1.000
_cell.length_c   1.000
_cell.angle_alpha   90.00
_cell.angle_beta   90.00
_cell.angle_gamma   90.00
#
_symmetry.space_group_name_H-M   'P 1'
#
loop_
_entity.id
_entity.type
_entity.pdbx_description
1 polymer ?
#
loop_
_entity_poly.entity_id
_entity_poly.type
_entity_poly.pdbx_seq_one_letter_code
_entity_poly.pdbx_strand_id
1 'polypeptide(L)'
;MRIQPLFFASPVYYEQERFLSDAGTMMKLVREIMPEAMELLEPLYLNSQAGVDSYLAGCSNATPLLVNLSGATQRWVLSVAKAAKQSLLWWYFPGEGLFAAPVEQTIRQIVAKNAVPAVMDCWAHLRNRHVQIEKVFDKASLQEKCRLLSAMDK
;
A
#
# COMPACT_ATOMS: atom_id res chain seq x y z
N MET A 1 14.80 -7.74 5.41
CA MET A 1 13.35 -7.58 5.63
C MET A 1 12.63 -7.93 4.34
N ARG A 2 11.46 -8.57 4.43
CA ARG A 2 10.62 -8.92 3.26
C ARG A 2 9.44 -7.98 3.20
N ILE A 3 9.15 -7.43 2.02
CA ILE A 3 8.02 -6.53 1.78
C ILE A 3 7.00 -7.21 0.88
N GLN A 4 5.75 -7.18 1.30
CA GLN A 4 4.61 -7.72 0.55
C GLN A 4 3.72 -6.57 0.08
N PRO A 5 3.71 -6.21 -1.21
CA PRO A 5 2.77 -5.23 -1.73
C PRO A 5 1.35 -5.78 -1.70
N LEU A 6 0.43 -5.00 -1.14
CA LEU A 6 -0.99 -5.31 -1.06
C LEU A 6 -1.77 -4.16 -1.68
N PHE A 7 -2.35 -4.40 -2.84
CA PHE A 7 -3.17 -3.43 -3.56
C PHE A 7 -4.63 -3.65 -3.19
N PHE A 8 -5.29 -2.61 -2.70
CA PHE A 8 -6.69 -2.66 -2.28
C PHE A 8 -7.56 -1.81 -3.21
N ALA A 9 -8.65 -2.40 -3.71
CA ALA A 9 -9.66 -1.63 -4.44
C ALA A 9 -11.06 -2.17 -4.18
N SER A 10 -12.02 -1.28 -3.88
CA SER A 10 -13.41 -1.69 -3.74
C SER A 10 -14.05 -1.86 -5.12
N PRO A 11 -14.81 -2.95 -5.36
CA PRO A 11 -15.52 -3.15 -6.62
C PRO A 11 -16.60 -2.09 -6.86
N VAL A 12 -16.97 -1.30 -5.85
CA VAL A 12 -17.85 -0.13 -5.99
C VAL A 12 -17.22 0.97 -6.85
N TYR A 13 -15.88 1.10 -6.81
CA TYR A 13 -15.14 2.14 -7.53
C TYR A 13 -14.32 1.60 -8.70
N TYR A 14 -14.09 0.29 -8.75
CA TYR A 14 -13.19 -0.36 -9.69
C TYR A 14 -13.80 -1.60 -10.32
N GLU A 15 -13.84 -1.60 -11.65
CA GLU A 15 -13.89 -2.85 -12.40
C GLU A 15 -12.55 -3.59 -12.27
N GLN A 16 -12.60 -4.92 -12.30
CA GLN A 16 -11.44 -5.77 -12.01
C GLN A 16 -10.28 -5.54 -12.99
N GLU A 17 -10.55 -5.43 -14.29
CA GLU A 17 -9.50 -5.18 -15.29
C GLU A 17 -8.81 -3.84 -15.04
N ARG A 18 -9.60 -2.81 -14.71
CA ARG A 18 -9.05 -1.48 -14.43
C ARG A 18 -8.24 -1.47 -13.14
N PHE A 19 -8.66 -2.22 -12.14
CA PHE A 19 -7.92 -2.40 -10.90
C PHE A 19 -6.55 -3.01 -11.16
N LEU A 20 -6.50 -4.12 -11.90
CA LEU A 20 -5.25 -4.80 -12.21
C LEU A 20 -4.31 -3.94 -13.05
N SER A 21 -4.85 -3.14 -13.97
CA SER A 21 -4.07 -2.20 -14.78
C SER A 21 -3.42 -1.10 -13.92
N ASP A 22 -4.21 -0.38 -13.13
CA ASP A 22 -3.69 0.70 -12.27
C ASP A 22 -2.75 0.16 -11.19
N ALA A 23 -3.07 -1.01 -10.59
CA ALA A 23 -2.20 -1.70 -9.64
C ALA A 23 -0.88 -2.14 -10.29
N GLY A 24 -0.91 -2.63 -11.53
CA GLY A 24 0.29 -3.00 -12.28
C GLY A 24 1.22 -1.82 -12.52
N THR A 25 0.68 -0.64 -12.84
CA THR A 25 1.48 0.59 -12.95
C THR A 25 2.11 0.98 -11.63
N MET A 26 1.36 0.94 -10.53
CA MET A 26 1.90 1.22 -9.20
C MET A 26 2.94 0.17 -8.77
N MET A 27 2.76 -1.10 -9.13
CA MET A 27 3.73 -2.16 -8.84
C MET A 27 5.03 -1.96 -9.60
N LYS A 28 4.98 -1.53 -10.87
CA LYS A 28 6.20 -1.17 -11.63
C LYS A 28 6.97 -0.06 -10.92
N LEU A 29 6.28 1.02 -10.52
CA LEU A 29 6.89 2.08 -9.72
C LEU A 29 7.54 1.51 -8.45
N VAL A 30 6.81 0.70 -7.67
CA VAL A 30 7.33 0.10 -6.44
C VAL A 30 8.59 -0.72 -6.71
N ARG A 31 8.63 -1.53 -7.78
CA ARG A 31 9.83 -2.31 -8.16
C ARG A 31 11.01 -1.40 -8.50
N GLU A 32 10.78 -0.31 -9.22
CA GLU A 32 11.84 0.64 -9.63
C GLU A 32 12.46 1.39 -8.45
N ILE A 33 11.68 1.69 -7.41
CA ILE A 33 12.14 2.48 -6.26
C ILE A 33 12.52 1.63 -5.04
N MET A 34 12.26 0.32 -5.07
CA MET A 34 12.55 -0.58 -3.95
C MET A 34 14.06 -0.63 -3.67
N PRO A 35 14.50 -0.50 -2.40
CA PRO A 35 15.91 -0.67 -2.06
C PRO A 35 16.37 -2.10 -2.32
N GLU A 36 17.56 -2.28 -2.93
CA GLU A 36 18.11 -3.61 -3.28
C GLU A 36 18.27 -4.55 -2.08
N ALA A 37 18.47 -4.00 -0.88
CA ALA A 37 18.58 -4.78 0.36
C ALA A 37 17.26 -5.40 0.83
N MET A 38 16.13 -5.07 0.19
CA MET A 38 14.80 -5.57 0.53
C MET A 38 14.39 -6.67 -0.43
N GLU A 39 13.88 -7.77 0.11
CA GLU A 39 13.22 -8.80 -0.69
C GLU A 39 11.77 -8.36 -0.95
N LEU A 40 11.43 -8.12 -2.21
CA LEU A 40 10.09 -7.72 -2.64
C LEU A 40 9.32 -8.95 -3.13
N LEU A 41 8.27 -9.31 -2.41
CA LEU A 41 7.40 -10.45 -2.74
C LEU A 41 6.42 -10.11 -3.87
N GLU A 42 5.86 -11.15 -4.49
CA GLU A 42 4.84 -11.01 -5.52
C GLU A 42 3.58 -10.33 -4.97
N PRO A 43 3.03 -9.31 -5.65
CA PRO A 43 1.95 -8.51 -5.11
C PRO A 43 0.64 -9.30 -4.96
N LEU A 44 -0.17 -8.92 -3.98
CA LEU A 44 -1.54 -9.41 -3.85
C LEU A 44 -2.54 -8.31 -4.17
N TYR A 45 -3.58 -8.69 -4.91
CA TYR A 45 -4.62 -7.80 -5.40
C TYR A 45 -5.92 -8.11 -4.67
N LEU A 46 -6.25 -7.27 -3.68
CA LEU A 46 -7.33 -7.50 -2.72
C LEU A 46 -8.54 -6.63 -3.08
N ASN A 47 -9.51 -7.23 -3.78
CA ASN A 47 -10.75 -6.58 -4.20
C ASN A 47 -12.03 -7.15 -3.54
N SER A 48 -11.88 -8.02 -2.55
CA SER A 48 -13.00 -8.65 -1.85
C SER A 48 -12.63 -9.01 -0.42
N GLN A 49 -13.64 -9.15 0.44
CA GLN A 49 -13.45 -9.59 1.81
C GLN A 49 -12.83 -11.00 1.87
N ALA A 50 -13.28 -11.92 1.03
CA ALA A 50 -12.75 -13.29 0.98
C ALA A 50 -11.24 -13.32 0.68
N GLY A 51 -10.76 -12.46 -0.22
CA GLY A 51 -9.33 -12.33 -0.50
C GLY A 51 -8.53 -11.82 0.70
N VAL A 52 -9.09 -10.85 1.44
CA VAL A 52 -8.47 -10.32 2.66
C VAL A 52 -8.42 -11.37 3.76
N ASP A 53 -9.50 -12.13 3.95
CA ASP A 53 -9.56 -13.20 4.95
C ASP A 53 -8.55 -14.31 4.62
N SER A 54 -8.41 -14.65 3.34
CA SER A 54 -7.44 -15.64 2.86
C SER A 54 -6.00 -15.19 3.12
N TYR A 55 -5.69 -13.90 2.89
CA TYR A 55 -4.39 -13.32 3.23
C TYR A 55 -4.12 -13.38 4.74
N LEU A 56 -5.10 -13.00 5.57
CA LEU A 56 -4.95 -13.00 7.03
C LEU A 56 -4.75 -14.42 7.58
N ALA A 57 -5.42 -15.42 7.00
CA ALA A 57 -5.24 -16.82 7.38
C ALA A 57 -3.86 -17.39 6.98
N GLY A 58 -3.21 -16.80 5.97
CA GLY A 58 -1.92 -17.26 5.46
C GLY A 58 -0.72 -16.98 6.37
N CYS A 59 -0.90 -16.26 7.49
CA CYS A 59 0.14 -15.97 8.49
C CYS A 59 1.48 -15.50 7.86
N SER A 60 1.43 -14.44 7.03
CA SER A 60 2.63 -13.88 6.42
C SER A 60 3.49 -13.14 7.46
N ASN A 61 4.79 -13.44 7.48
CA ASN A 61 5.80 -12.71 8.27
C ASN A 61 6.43 -11.53 7.50
N ALA A 62 5.93 -11.20 6.30
CA ALA A 62 6.40 -10.06 5.53
C ALA A 62 5.76 -8.76 6.01
N THR A 63 6.48 -7.65 5.90
CA THR A 63 5.94 -6.30 6.17
C THR A 63 5.04 -5.90 5.00
N PRO A 64 3.72 -5.69 5.20
CA PRO A 64 2.85 -5.28 4.12
C PRO A 64 3.14 -3.82 3.71
N LEU A 65 3.23 -3.60 2.40
CA LEU A 65 3.10 -2.27 1.80
C LEU A 65 1.66 -2.10 1.34
N LEU A 66 0.90 -1.32 2.09
CA LEU A 66 -0.53 -1.07 1.93
C LEU A 66 -0.73 0.02 0.88
N VAL A 67 -1.38 -0.34 -0.24
CA VAL A 67 -1.63 0.58 -1.36
C VAL A 67 -3.13 0.64 -1.66
N ASN A 68 -3.80 1.69 -1.19
CA ASN A 68 -5.24 1.88 -1.38
C ASN A 68 -5.50 2.57 -2.72
N LEU A 69 -6.01 1.85 -3.71
CA LEU A 69 -6.34 2.44 -5.02
C LEU A 69 -7.72 3.12 -5.04
N SER A 70 -8.57 2.88 -4.05
CA SER A 70 -9.89 3.52 -3.94
C SER A 70 -10.39 3.60 -2.50
N GLY A 71 -11.48 4.36 -2.32
CA GLY A 71 -12.29 4.36 -1.11
C GLY A 71 -13.00 3.03 -0.85
N ALA A 72 -13.72 2.96 0.27
CA ALA A 72 -14.40 1.74 0.75
C ALA A 72 -13.47 0.53 0.95
N THR A 73 -12.17 0.76 1.11
CA THR A 73 -11.14 -0.24 1.41
C THR A 73 -10.68 -0.20 2.87
N GLN A 74 -11.14 0.79 3.65
CA GLN A 74 -10.63 1.08 4.99
C GLN A 74 -10.73 -0.15 5.91
N ARG A 75 -11.86 -0.86 5.91
CA ARG A 75 -12.04 -2.04 6.77
C ARG A 75 -10.97 -3.11 6.48
N TRP A 76 -10.65 -3.34 5.22
CA TRP A 76 -9.66 -4.32 4.77
C TRP A 76 -8.23 -3.91 5.14
N VAL A 77 -7.89 -2.64 4.90
CA VAL A 77 -6.56 -2.12 5.23
C VAL A 77 -6.33 -2.13 6.74
N LEU A 78 -7.34 -1.74 7.51
CA LEU A 78 -7.29 -1.77 8.97
C LEU A 78 -7.16 -3.19 9.53
N SER A 79 -7.81 -4.20 8.94
CA SER A 79 -7.66 -5.58 9.40
C SER A 79 -6.27 -6.11 9.14
N VAL A 80 -5.70 -5.84 7.96
CA VAL A 80 -4.33 -6.23 7.61
C VAL A 80 -3.32 -5.53 8.52
N ALA A 81 -3.41 -4.21 8.66
CA ALA A 81 -2.44 -3.44 9.43
C ALA A 81 -2.41 -3.83 10.91
N LYS A 82 -3.57 -4.19 11.49
CA LYS A 82 -3.66 -4.66 12.89
C LYS A 82 -3.11 -6.07 13.09
N ALA A 83 -3.16 -6.91 12.06
CA ALA A 83 -2.63 -8.28 12.12
C ALA A 83 -1.11 -8.30 11.91
N ALA A 84 -0.56 -7.31 11.22
CA ALA A 84 0.87 -7.15 11.02
C ALA A 84 1.55 -6.51 12.24
N LYS A 85 2.80 -6.89 12.52
CA LYS A 85 3.62 -6.22 13.55
C LYS A 85 3.93 -4.77 13.17
N GLN A 86 4.22 -4.55 11.87
CA GLN A 86 4.55 -3.26 11.28
C GLN A 86 4.00 -3.22 9.85
N SER A 87 3.70 -2.03 9.32
CA SER A 87 3.20 -1.84 7.96
C SER A 87 3.74 -0.55 7.35
N LEU A 88 3.87 -0.54 6.03
CA LEU A 88 4.10 0.67 5.23
C LEU A 88 2.76 1.08 4.59
N LEU A 89 2.45 2.37 4.57
CA LEU A 89 1.23 2.92 3.95
C LEU A 89 1.59 3.89 2.85
N TRP A 90 1.19 3.58 1.62
CA TRP A 90 1.38 4.46 0.49
C TRP A 90 0.47 5.69 0.58
N TRP A 91 1.07 6.86 0.47
CA TRP A 91 0.41 8.16 0.53
C TRP A 91 0.51 8.87 -0.81
N TYR A 92 -0.61 9.41 -1.29
CA TYR A 92 -0.67 10.05 -2.60
C TYR A 92 -0.53 11.57 -2.48
N PHE A 93 0.30 12.15 -3.35
CA PHE A 93 0.46 13.58 -3.55
C PHE A 93 0.35 13.91 -5.05
N PRO A 94 -0.88 13.87 -5.63
CA PRO A 94 -1.07 14.07 -7.06
C PRO A 94 -0.63 15.48 -7.48
N GLY A 95 0.20 15.58 -8.52
CA GLY A 95 0.58 16.87 -9.11
C GLY A 95 1.75 17.61 -8.45
N GLU A 96 2.43 17.00 -7.48
CA GLU A 96 3.67 17.53 -6.88
C GLU A 96 4.91 17.24 -7.75
N GLY A 97 4.75 16.56 -8.90
CA GLY A 97 5.86 16.24 -9.81
C GLY A 97 6.84 15.21 -9.23
N LEU A 98 6.37 14.37 -8.31
CA LEU A 98 7.17 13.33 -7.67
C LEU A 98 7.45 12.17 -8.63
N PHE A 99 6.61 12.00 -9.66
CA PHE A 99 6.70 10.88 -10.59
C PHE A 99 6.63 11.31 -12.06
N ALA A 100 7.06 10.41 -12.93
CA ALA A 100 6.90 10.59 -14.37
C ALA A 100 5.42 10.68 -14.77
N ALA A 101 5.13 11.37 -15.87
CA ALA A 101 3.77 11.68 -16.31
C ALA A 101 2.79 10.48 -16.37
N PRO A 102 3.19 9.27 -16.83
CA PRO A 102 2.27 8.11 -16.84
C PRO A 102 1.83 7.66 -15.43
N VAL A 103 2.75 7.72 -14.47
CA VAL A 103 2.48 7.38 -13.06
C VAL A 103 1.62 8.45 -12.41
N GLU A 104 1.93 9.73 -12.65
CA GLU A 104 1.11 10.86 -12.17
C GLU A 104 -0.34 10.76 -12.66
N GLN A 105 -0.54 10.40 -13.93
CA GLN A 105 -1.89 10.20 -14.48
C GLN A 105 -2.64 9.06 -13.77
N THR A 106 -1.94 7.96 -13.48
CA THR A 106 -2.50 6.83 -12.74
C THR A 106 -2.87 7.24 -11.30
N ILE A 107 -1.99 7.98 -10.62
CA ILE A 107 -2.23 8.49 -9.27
C ILE A 107 -3.45 9.43 -9.25
N ARG A 108 -3.61 10.32 -10.23
CA ARG A 108 -4.80 11.18 -10.36
C ARG A 108 -6.08 10.35 -10.48
N GLN A 109 -6.06 9.27 -11.27
CA GLN A 109 -7.21 8.38 -11.44
C GLN A 109 -7.53 7.57 -10.17
N ILE A 110 -6.52 7.21 -9.39
CA ILE A 110 -6.66 6.57 -8.08
C ILE A 110 -7.29 7.56 -7.08
N VAL A 111 -6.76 8.78 -7.01
CA VAL A 111 -7.27 9.83 -6.12
C VAL A 111 -8.73 10.17 -6.43
N ALA A 112 -9.10 10.24 -7.71
CA ALA A 112 -10.48 10.46 -8.16
C ALA A 112 -11.48 9.39 -7.67
N LYS A 113 -11.00 8.23 -7.23
CA LYS A 113 -11.81 7.14 -6.66
C LYS A 113 -11.79 7.13 -5.14
N ASN A 114 -11.60 8.29 -4.51
CA ASN A 114 -11.58 8.48 -3.05
C ASN A 114 -10.47 7.71 -2.31
N ALA A 115 -9.34 7.44 -2.97
CA ALA A 115 -8.19 6.79 -2.33
C ALA A 115 -7.57 7.63 -1.20
N VAL A 116 -7.38 8.94 -1.42
CA VAL A 116 -6.74 9.82 -0.43
C VAL A 116 -7.51 9.88 0.89
N PRO A 117 -8.84 10.15 0.90
CA PRO A 117 -9.63 10.09 2.12
C PRO A 117 -9.49 8.73 2.84
N ALA A 118 -9.52 7.62 2.11
CA ALA A 118 -9.39 6.29 2.73
C ALA A 118 -8.01 6.06 3.35
N VAL A 119 -6.93 6.50 2.71
CA VAL A 119 -5.57 6.45 3.28
C VAL A 119 -5.50 7.28 4.56
N MET A 120 -6.04 8.50 4.54
CA MET A 120 -6.05 9.39 5.70
C MET A 120 -6.84 8.81 6.87
N ASP A 121 -8.03 8.25 6.61
CA ASP A 121 -8.86 7.57 7.60
C ASP A 121 -8.11 6.39 8.24
N CYS A 122 -7.46 5.56 7.42
CA CYS A 122 -6.69 4.42 7.89
C CYS A 122 -5.55 4.87 8.81
N TRP A 123 -4.77 5.87 8.38
CA TRP A 123 -3.67 6.39 9.19
C TRP A 123 -4.16 7.01 10.50
N ALA A 124 -5.20 7.83 10.45
CA ALA A 124 -5.77 8.49 11.63
C ALA A 124 -6.27 7.46 12.65
N HIS A 125 -6.85 6.34 12.18
CA HIS A 125 -7.31 5.27 13.03
C HIS A 125 -6.18 4.45 13.66
N LEU A 126 -5.07 4.26 12.95
CA LEU A 126 -3.97 3.37 13.37
C LEU A 126 -2.91 4.07 14.24
N ARG A 127 -2.60 5.34 13.99
CA ARG A 127 -1.46 6.07 14.60
C ARG A 127 -1.41 6.08 16.14
N ASN A 128 -2.55 5.88 16.82
CA ASN A 128 -2.67 5.93 18.28
C ASN A 128 -3.06 4.56 18.91
N ARG A 129 -2.96 3.46 18.15
CA ARG A 129 -3.47 2.14 18.59
C ARG A 129 -2.38 1.08 18.71
N HIS A 130 -1.15 1.49 19.01
CA HIS A 130 0.03 0.62 19.10
C HIS A 130 0.30 -0.21 17.82
N VAL A 131 -0.21 0.24 16.67
CA VAL A 131 0.11 -0.32 15.36
C VAL A 131 1.25 0.51 14.76
N GLN A 132 2.36 -0.13 14.42
CA GLN A 132 3.46 0.54 13.73
C GLN A 132 3.11 0.69 12.25
N ILE A 133 2.85 1.93 11.83
CA ILE A 133 2.51 2.24 10.44
C ILE A 133 3.29 3.47 9.96
N GLU A 134 4.11 3.26 8.95
CA GLU A 134 4.97 4.30 8.39
C GLU A 134 4.44 4.77 7.04
N LYS A 135 4.39 6.08 6.86
CA LYS A 135 3.94 6.69 5.60
C LYS A 135 5.07 6.63 4.57
N VAL A 136 4.76 6.21 3.36
CA VAL A 136 5.65 6.19 2.20
C VAL A 136 4.97 6.97 1.08
N PHE A 137 5.70 7.82 0.39
CA PHE A 137 5.14 8.65 -0.69
C PHE A 137 6.03 8.75 -1.93
N ASP A 138 7.29 8.37 -1.84
CA ASP A 138 8.27 8.43 -2.93
C ASP A 138 9.45 7.48 -2.65
N LYS A 139 10.49 7.56 -3.50
CA LYS A 139 11.71 6.77 -3.34
C LYS A 139 12.46 7.10 -2.05
N ALA A 140 12.61 8.37 -1.70
CA ALA A 140 13.41 8.80 -0.54
C ALA A 140 12.77 8.32 0.76
N SER A 141 11.45 8.54 0.91
CA SER A 141 10.68 8.06 2.06
C SER A 141 10.70 6.54 2.16
N LEU A 142 10.52 5.80 1.05
CA LEU A 142 10.59 4.34 1.08
C LEU A 142 11.96 3.85 1.56
N GLN A 143 13.05 4.40 1.01
CA GLN A 143 14.42 4.05 1.42
C GLN A 143 14.65 4.30 2.90
N GLU A 144 14.24 5.47 3.40
CA GLU A 144 14.38 5.84 4.79
C GLU A 144 13.60 4.88 5.71
N LYS A 145 12.33 4.61 5.39
CA LYS A 145 11.49 3.71 6.21
C LYS A 145 12.00 2.28 6.19
N CYS A 146 12.41 1.74 5.04
CA CYS A 146 12.99 0.41 4.96
C CYS A 146 14.27 0.28 5.81
N ARG A 147 15.11 1.33 5.82
CA ARG A 147 16.33 1.37 6.65
C ARG A 147 16.01 1.36 8.15
N LEU A 148 15.03 2.17 8.58
CA LEU A 148 14.61 2.24 9.99
C LEU A 148 14.03 0.90 10.47
N LEU A 149 13.12 0.30 9.69
CA LEU A 149 12.51 -0.99 10.05
C LEU A 149 13.54 -2.12 10.10
N SER A 150 14.48 -2.15 9.16
CA SER A 150 15.56 -3.15 9.15
C SER A 150 16.54 -3.03 10.33
N ALA A 151 16.62 -1.85 10.97
CA ALA A 151 17.43 -1.64 12.17
C ALA A 151 16.72 -2.11 13.45
N MET A 152 15.39 -2.18 13.45
CA MET A 152 14.58 -2.64 14.59
C MET A 152 14.44 -4.16 14.65
N ASP A 153 14.64 -4.86 13.52
CA ASP A 153 14.63 -6.32 13.41
C ASP A 153 15.96 -6.99 13.87
N LYS A 154 16.99 -6.19 14.21
CA LYS A 154 18.29 -6.67 14.72
C LYS A 154 18.34 -6.62 16.24
#